data_AF-A0AAN4YL25-F1
#
_entry.id   AF-A0AAN4YL25-F1
#
_cell.length_a   1.000
_cell.length_b   1.000
_cell.length_c   1.000
_cell.angle_alpha   90.00
_cell.angle_beta   90.00
_cell.angle_gamma   90.00
#
_symmetry.space_group_name_H-M   'P 1'
#
loop_
_entity.id
_entity.type
_entity.pdbx_description
1 polymer ?
#
loop_
_entity_poly.entity_id
_entity_poly.type
_entity_poly.pdbx_seq_one_letter_code
_entity_poly.pdbx_strand_id
1 'polypeptide(L)'
;MGLLWVEGLKFVSIGQLYTFLPFPSKLLTCIPPSDVVVASSTAEFGLPEAQVGLFAAAGGLPRLVRTCGMQVATELALTCRRISAQEALSLRLINRISKTPESLVEECLAIASRIVQLSPDAILATRQGLRAAWDNPSVQHATSQIREMYADRVVKGENFKIGVEAFVKKTKPQWVMPKI
;
A
#
# COMPACT_ATOMS: atom_id res chain seq x y z
N MET A 1 3.13 15.30 -14.76
CA MET A 1 4.29 14.53 -14.25
C MET A 1 5.03 15.45 -13.28
N GLY A 2 4.65 15.45 -12.00
CA GLY A 2 5.16 16.42 -11.02
C GLY A 2 5.40 15.72 -9.69
N LEU A 3 6.67 15.44 -9.40
CA LEU A 3 7.17 15.04 -8.09
C LEU A 3 7.20 16.31 -7.23
N LEU A 4 6.16 16.54 -6.40
CA LEU A 4 6.21 17.57 -5.38
C LEU A 4 7.00 17.01 -4.18
N TRP A 5 8.30 17.28 -4.21
CA TRP A 5 9.20 17.18 -3.07
C TRP A 5 8.82 18.26 -2.05
N VAL A 6 8.34 17.86 -0.88
CA VAL A 6 8.25 18.75 0.29
C VAL A 6 9.36 18.31 1.24
N GLU A 7 10.32 19.22 1.45
CA GLU A 7 11.50 19.01 2.27
C GLU A 7 11.13 18.46 3.66
N GLY A 8 11.79 17.36 4.05
CA GLY A 8 11.66 16.76 5.39
C GLY A 8 10.81 15.48 5.47
N LEU A 9 10.05 15.14 4.44
CA LEU A 9 9.23 13.91 4.39
C LEU A 9 9.95 12.80 3.63
N LYS A 10 10.66 11.91 4.34
CA LYS A 10 11.13 10.65 3.74
C LYS A 10 10.01 9.62 3.86
N PHE A 11 9.10 9.61 2.88
CA PHE A 11 8.04 8.62 2.70
C PHE A 11 7.97 8.28 1.21
N VAL A 12 8.07 7.00 0.86
CA VAL A 12 7.88 6.54 -0.52
C VAL A 12 6.81 5.47 -0.51
N SER A 13 5.63 5.83 -1.03
CA SER A 13 4.52 4.91 -1.30
C SER A 13 4.57 4.44 -2.75
N ILE A 14 4.28 3.17 -2.96
CA ILE A 14 4.06 2.56 -4.27
C ILE A 14 2.55 2.26 -4.38
N GLY A 15 1.74 3.25 -4.77
CA GLY A 15 0.28 3.11 -4.93
C GLY A 15 -0.51 4.42 -4.73
N GLN A 16 -1.60 4.59 -5.49
CA GLN A 16 -2.40 5.81 -5.74
C GLN A 16 -2.41 6.92 -4.66
N LEU A 17 -2.09 8.13 -5.10
CA LEU A 17 -2.24 9.41 -4.39
C LEU A 17 -3.70 9.81 -4.22
N TYR A 18 -4.17 10.08 -2.99
CA TYR A 18 -5.23 11.06 -2.74
C TYR A 18 -5.09 11.70 -1.34
N THR A 19 -5.23 13.03 -1.35
CA THR A 19 -5.50 13.99 -0.28
C THR A 19 -4.31 14.51 0.53
N PHE A 20 -4.03 15.80 0.28
CA PHE A 20 -3.08 16.68 0.94
C PHE A 20 -3.82 17.44 2.05
N LEU A 21 -3.35 17.37 3.30
CA LEU A 21 -3.70 18.32 4.34
C LEU A 21 -2.40 18.92 4.92
N PRO A 22 -2.32 20.25 5.09
CA PRO A 22 -1.10 20.91 5.53
C PRO A 22 -0.98 20.80 7.05
N PHE A 23 -0.30 19.76 7.54
CA PHE A 23 0.09 19.63 8.95
C PHE A 23 1.63 19.65 9.07
N PRO A 24 2.18 20.12 10.21
CA PRO A 24 3.61 20.37 10.35
C PRO A 24 4.46 19.11 10.10
N SER A 25 5.65 19.37 9.52
CA SER A 25 6.61 18.52 8.80
C SER A 25 7.10 17.21 9.41
N LYS A 26 6.52 16.74 10.53
CA LYS A 26 6.85 15.46 11.18
C LYS A 26 5.65 14.55 11.43
N LEU A 27 4.44 15.03 11.16
CA LEU A 27 3.21 14.28 11.40
C LEU A 27 2.63 13.80 10.08
N LEU A 28 2.89 12.54 9.73
CA LEU A 28 2.22 11.94 8.58
C LEU A 28 0.78 11.57 8.99
N THR A 29 -0.11 12.52 8.79
CA THR A 29 -1.55 12.29 8.83
C THR A 29 -1.93 11.62 7.50
N CYS A 30 -2.84 10.63 7.56
CA CYS A 30 -3.25 9.75 6.46
C CYS A 30 -2.25 8.61 6.20
N ILE A 31 -2.60 7.39 6.62
CA ILE A 31 -2.13 6.17 5.93
C ILE A 31 -2.67 6.31 4.50
N PRO A 32 -1.86 6.66 3.48
CA PRO A 32 -2.39 6.80 2.13
C PRO A 32 -2.83 5.41 1.65
N PRO A 33 -3.65 5.30 0.59
CA PRO A 33 -4.03 4.02 -0.01
C PRO A 33 -2.84 3.42 -0.78
N SER A 34 -1.78 3.15 -0.04
CA SER A 34 -0.52 2.58 -0.45
C SER A 34 -0.60 1.10 -0.17
N ASP A 35 -0.38 0.27 -1.18
CA ASP A 35 -0.47 -1.18 -1.01
C ASP A 35 0.73 -1.71 -0.20
N VAL A 36 1.85 -0.95 -0.17
CA VAL A 36 3.05 -1.23 0.63
C VAL A 36 3.55 0.05 1.28
N VAL A 37 3.84 -0.02 2.58
CA VAL A 37 4.35 1.10 3.39
C VAL A 37 5.69 0.74 4.02
N VAL A 38 6.71 1.53 3.69
CA VAL A 38 8.02 1.51 4.37
C VAL A 38 8.22 2.86 5.04
N ALA A 39 8.63 2.85 6.30
CA ALA A 39 8.83 4.05 7.10
C ALA A 39 10.30 4.24 7.50
N SER A 40 10.73 5.49 7.64
CA SER A 40 12.00 5.82 8.31
C SER A 40 11.94 5.40 9.79
N SER A 41 13.08 5.04 10.37
CA SER A 41 13.21 4.77 11.81
C SER A 41 12.84 5.98 12.69
N THR A 42 12.87 7.19 12.13
CA THR A 42 12.51 8.45 12.79
C THR A 42 11.08 8.92 12.52
N ALA A 43 10.25 8.11 11.83
CA ALA A 43 8.89 8.50 11.48
C ALA A 43 7.96 8.41 12.70
N GLU A 44 7.05 9.38 12.79
CA GLU A 44 5.93 9.40 13.75
C GLU A 44 4.61 9.34 13.00
N PHE A 45 3.64 8.61 13.55
CA PHE A 45 2.30 8.45 12.99
C PHE A 45 1.25 8.90 14.00
N GLY A 46 0.13 9.43 13.53
CA GLY A 46 -0.98 9.83 14.39
C GLY A 46 -2.12 10.45 13.60
N LEU A 47 -3.28 10.60 14.25
CA LEU A 47 -4.46 11.27 13.72
C LEU A 47 -4.75 12.50 14.59
N PRO A 48 -4.26 13.71 14.23
CA PRO A 48 -4.46 14.92 15.03
C PRO A 48 -5.85 15.56 14.83
N GLU A 49 -6.70 15.03 13.95
CA GLU A 49 -7.94 15.69 13.51
C GLU A 49 -8.87 16.01 14.70
N ALA A 50 -8.99 15.10 15.67
CA ALA A 50 -9.84 15.33 16.84
C ALA A 50 -9.32 16.46 17.75
N GLN A 51 -8.02 16.77 17.72
CA GLN A 51 -7.46 17.88 18.50
C GLN A 51 -7.93 19.25 17.99
N VAL A 52 -8.23 19.36 16.70
CA VAL A 52 -8.71 20.60 16.07
C VAL A 52 -10.23 20.64 15.90
N GLY A 53 -10.95 19.72 16.56
CA GLY A 53 -12.41 19.61 16.46
C GLY A 53 -12.89 19.01 15.13
N LEU A 54 -12.03 18.29 14.42
CA LEU A 54 -12.35 17.58 13.17
C LEU A 54 -12.32 16.06 13.39
N PHE A 55 -12.72 15.28 12.40
CA PHE A 55 -12.53 13.83 12.38
C PHE A 55 -11.84 13.42 11.07
N ALA A 56 -11.20 12.23 11.05
CA ALA A 56 -10.46 11.73 9.89
C ALA A 56 -11.39 11.30 8.72
N ALA A 57 -12.02 12.28 8.08
CA ALA A 57 -13.05 12.13 7.05
C ALA A 57 -12.52 11.59 5.72
N ALA A 58 -11.20 11.62 5.48
CA ALA A 58 -10.55 11.07 4.28
C ALA A 58 -10.48 9.52 4.26
N GLY A 59 -11.28 8.85 5.10
CA GLY A 59 -11.29 7.39 5.23
C GLY A 59 -10.14 6.83 6.07
N GLY A 60 -9.54 7.63 6.96
CA GLY A 60 -8.50 7.16 7.89
C GLY A 60 -9.06 6.15 8.91
N LEU A 61 -10.22 6.44 9.48
CA LEU A 61 -10.88 5.58 10.48
C LEU A 61 -11.19 4.16 9.98
N PRO A 62 -11.91 3.97 8.84
CA PRO A 62 -12.23 2.62 8.37
C PRO A 62 -10.99 1.81 7.96
N ARG A 63 -9.90 2.48 7.54
CA ARG A 63 -8.63 1.80 7.23
C ARG A 63 -7.89 1.41 8.50
N LEU A 64 -7.82 2.31 9.48
CA LEU A 64 -7.16 2.05 10.76
C LEU A 64 -7.78 0.82 11.45
N VAL A 65 -9.11 0.76 11.54
CA VAL A 65 -9.82 -0.38 12.13
C VAL A 65 -9.53 -1.70 11.42
N ARG A 66 -9.47 -1.70 10.08
CA ARG A 66 -9.20 -2.92 9.31
C ARG A 66 -7.73 -3.36 9.40
N THR A 67 -6.80 -2.44 9.68
CA THR A 67 -5.37 -2.75 9.77
C THR A 67 -4.95 -3.22 11.17
N CYS A 68 -5.29 -2.47 12.23
CA CYS A 68 -4.86 -2.76 13.59
C CYS A 68 -5.97 -3.28 14.52
N GLY A 69 -7.20 -3.40 14.03
CA GLY A 69 -8.36 -3.83 14.81
C GLY A 69 -9.07 -2.68 15.52
N MET A 70 -10.25 -2.96 16.06
CA MET A 70 -11.12 -1.94 16.65
C MET A 70 -10.48 -1.26 17.87
N GLN A 71 -9.96 -2.02 18.82
CA GLN A 71 -9.48 -1.51 20.10
C GLN A 71 -8.31 -0.54 19.93
N VAL A 72 -7.30 -0.95 19.17
CA VAL A 72 -6.12 -0.11 18.88
C VAL A 72 -6.54 1.10 18.05
N ALA A 73 -7.39 0.93 17.05
CA ALA A 73 -7.87 2.03 16.23
C ALA A 73 -8.62 3.08 17.06
N THR A 74 -9.49 2.64 17.98
CA THR A 74 -10.22 3.53 18.89
C THR A 74 -9.27 4.28 19.81
N GLU A 75 -8.29 3.61 20.42
CA GLU A 75 -7.31 4.27 21.27
C GLU A 75 -6.55 5.36 20.50
N LEU A 76 -6.01 5.04 19.33
CA LEU A 76 -5.24 5.98 18.52
C LEU A 76 -6.10 7.15 18.01
N ALA A 77 -7.32 6.88 17.55
CA ALA A 77 -8.21 7.89 17.00
C ALA A 77 -8.80 8.83 18.07
N LEU A 78 -9.07 8.33 19.29
CA LEU A 78 -9.65 9.14 20.37
C LEU A 78 -8.61 9.88 21.20
N THR A 79 -7.44 9.28 21.43
CA THR A 79 -6.36 9.93 22.20
C THR A 79 -5.55 10.91 21.37
N CYS A 80 -5.62 10.81 20.03
CA CYS A 80 -4.78 11.55 19.09
C CYS A 80 -3.27 11.42 19.40
N ARG A 81 -2.87 10.35 20.09
CA ARG A 81 -1.47 10.15 20.48
C ARG A 81 -0.62 9.83 19.26
N ARG A 82 0.65 10.23 19.32
CA ARG A 82 1.64 9.89 18.30
C ARG A 82 2.27 8.54 18.63
N ILE A 83 2.57 7.77 17.59
CA ILE A 83 3.24 6.48 17.69
C ILE A 83 4.54 6.51 16.89
N SER A 84 5.54 5.79 17.39
CA SER A 84 6.82 5.63 16.71
C SER A 84 6.72 4.67 15.53
N ALA A 85 7.72 4.65 14.65
CA ALA A 85 7.83 3.67 13.58
C ALA A 85 7.83 2.21 14.10
N GLN A 86 8.49 1.96 15.23
CA GLN A 86 8.55 0.63 15.86
C GLN A 86 7.17 0.19 16.35
N GLU A 87 6.44 1.10 17.00
CA GLU A 87 5.08 0.82 17.43
C GLU A 87 4.16 0.62 16.22
N ALA A 88 4.24 1.47 15.19
CA ALA A 88 3.47 1.33 13.97
C ALA A 88 3.73 -0.04 13.27
N LEU A 89 4.97 -0.54 13.30
CA LEU A 89 5.29 -1.87 12.78
C LEU A 89 4.64 -2.97 13.62
N SER A 90 4.69 -2.86 14.95
CA SER A 90 4.06 -3.83 15.87
C SER A 90 2.55 -3.90 15.70
N LEU A 91 1.93 -2.75 15.40
CA LEU A 91 0.49 -2.62 15.15
C LEU A 91 0.09 -2.92 13.70
N ARG A 92 1.04 -3.38 12.86
CA ARG A 92 0.86 -3.70 11.43
C ARG A 92 0.39 -2.54 10.55
N LEU A 93 0.59 -1.30 11.01
CA LEU A 93 0.26 -0.10 10.26
C LEU A 93 1.24 0.17 9.13
N ILE A 94 2.46 -0.37 9.25
CA ILE A 94 3.51 -0.33 8.23
C ILE A 94 4.06 -1.73 7.98
N ASN A 95 4.64 -1.97 6.80
CA ASN A 95 5.22 -3.26 6.47
C ASN A 95 6.67 -3.40 6.94
N ARG A 96 7.45 -2.32 6.85
CA ARG A 96 8.89 -2.32 7.15
C ARG A 96 9.37 -0.97 7.67
N ILE A 97 10.44 -1.02 8.45
CA ILE A 97 11.22 0.16 8.85
C ILE A 97 12.54 0.08 8.09
N SER A 98 12.97 1.20 7.49
CA SER A 98 14.26 1.28 6.81
C SER A 98 15.41 1.17 7.79
N LYS A 99 16.56 0.67 7.31
CA LYS A 99 17.76 0.52 8.15
C LYS A 99 18.28 1.88 8.62
N THR A 100 18.32 2.86 7.72
CA THR A 100 18.63 4.25 8.02
C THR A 100 17.60 5.17 7.37
N PRO A 101 17.47 6.43 7.82
CA PRO A 101 16.62 7.40 7.13
C PRO A 101 17.04 7.62 5.67
N GLU A 102 18.32 7.49 5.33
CA GLU A 102 18.88 7.67 3.98
C GLU A 102 18.56 6.49 3.07
N SER A 103 18.57 5.26 3.60
CA SER A 103 18.33 4.05 2.82
C SER A 103 16.86 3.84 2.43
N LEU A 104 15.94 4.62 3.00
CA LEU A 104 14.50 4.47 2.77
C LEU A 104 14.13 4.39 1.28
N VAL A 105 14.62 5.35 0.48
CA VAL A 105 14.26 5.44 -0.94
C VAL A 105 14.81 4.24 -1.70
N GLU A 106 16.06 3.85 -1.44
CA GLU A 106 16.69 2.69 -2.05
C GLU A 106 15.95 1.40 -1.70
N GLU A 107 15.56 1.22 -0.44
CA GLU A 107 14.80 0.05 0.02
C GLU A 107 13.40 -0.01 -0.63
N CYS A 108 12.72 1.13 -0.78
CA CYS A 108 11.46 1.19 -1.53
C CYS A 108 11.65 0.85 -3.00
N LEU A 109 12.70 1.39 -3.64
CA LEU A 109 13.03 1.07 -5.03
C LEU A 109 13.34 -0.42 -5.19
N ALA A 110 14.05 -1.04 -4.25
CA ALA A 110 14.32 -2.48 -4.28
C ALA A 110 13.03 -3.33 -4.22
N ILE A 111 12.01 -2.89 -3.48
CA ILE A 111 10.69 -3.52 -3.49
C ILE A 111 10.00 -3.29 -4.84
N ALA A 112 9.98 -2.06 -5.34
CA ALA A 112 9.40 -1.74 -6.65
C ALA A 112 10.05 -2.56 -7.78
N SER A 113 11.37 -2.68 -7.80
CA SER A 113 12.12 -3.46 -8.79
C SER A 113 11.75 -4.93 -8.76
N ARG A 114 11.45 -5.49 -7.58
CA ARG A 114 10.93 -6.87 -7.48
C ARG A 114 9.54 -7.01 -8.09
N ILE A 115 8.66 -6.03 -7.89
CA ILE A 115 7.30 -6.05 -8.44
C ILE A 115 7.32 -5.94 -9.96
N VAL A 116 8.14 -5.04 -10.51
CA VAL A 116 8.25 -4.81 -11.97
C VAL A 116 8.84 -6.02 -12.72
N GLN A 117 9.56 -6.92 -12.03
CA GLN A 117 10.04 -8.18 -12.61
C GLN A 117 8.94 -9.23 -12.79
N LEU A 118 7.73 -9.01 -12.26
CA LEU A 118 6.60 -9.93 -12.36
C LEU A 118 5.69 -9.56 -13.53
N SER A 119 4.78 -10.47 -13.89
CA SER A 119 3.81 -10.24 -14.97
C SER A 119 2.93 -9.01 -14.66
N PRO A 120 2.88 -8.00 -15.53
CA PRO A 120 2.10 -6.79 -15.28
C PRO A 120 0.60 -7.09 -15.21
N ASP A 121 0.09 -7.97 -16.07
CA ASP A 121 -1.32 -8.42 -16.04
C ASP A 121 -1.65 -9.12 -14.71
N ALA A 122 -0.77 -10.01 -14.25
CA ALA A 122 -1.00 -10.73 -13.00
C ALA A 122 -0.94 -9.80 -11.78
N ILE A 123 -0.03 -8.82 -11.75
CA ILE A 123 0.07 -7.83 -10.67
C ILE A 123 -1.17 -6.94 -10.61
N LEU A 124 -1.69 -6.49 -11.76
CA LEU A 124 -2.93 -5.71 -11.80
C LEU A 124 -4.11 -6.50 -11.25
N ALA A 125 -4.30 -7.74 -11.71
CA ALA A 125 -5.36 -8.62 -11.22
C ALA A 125 -5.19 -8.93 -9.72
N THR A 126 -3.96 -9.18 -9.26
CA THR A 126 -3.65 -9.46 -7.84
C THR A 126 -3.99 -8.25 -6.96
N ARG A 127 -3.56 -7.05 -7.36
CA ARG A 127 -3.84 -5.81 -6.62
C ARG A 127 -5.34 -5.53 -6.55
N GLN A 128 -6.05 -5.72 -7.66
CA GLN A 128 -7.50 -5.55 -7.67
C GLN A 128 -8.20 -6.61 -6.81
N GLY A 129 -7.66 -7.84 -6.79
CA GLY A 129 -8.09 -8.91 -5.89
C GLY A 129 -8.03 -8.53 -4.42
N LEU A 130 -6.90 -7.98 -3.99
CA LEU A 130 -6.71 -7.50 -2.63
C LEU A 130 -7.69 -6.39 -2.27
N ARG A 131 -7.94 -5.45 -3.19
CA ARG A 131 -8.89 -4.35 -3.00
C ARG A 131 -10.33 -4.85 -2.89
N ALA A 132 -10.75 -5.75 -3.76
CA ALA A 132 -12.08 -6.35 -3.69
C ALA A 132 -12.29 -7.13 -2.39
N ALA A 133 -11.27 -7.84 -1.89
CA ALA A 133 -11.32 -8.51 -0.60
C ALA A 133 -11.37 -7.53 0.58
N TRP A 134 -10.78 -6.34 0.45
CA TRP A 134 -10.82 -5.31 1.48
C TRP A 134 -12.18 -4.61 1.59
N ASP A 135 -12.84 -4.41 0.45
CA ASP A 135 -14.13 -3.73 0.36
C ASP A 135 -15.30 -4.67 0.67
N ASN A 136 -15.14 -5.99 0.47
CA ASN A 136 -16.20 -6.97 0.67
C ASN A 136 -15.93 -7.89 1.88
N PRO A 137 -16.91 -8.04 2.79
CA PRO A 137 -16.77 -8.97 3.91
C PRO A 137 -16.87 -10.46 3.51
N SER A 138 -17.46 -10.77 2.35
CA SER A 138 -17.56 -12.14 1.85
C SER A 138 -16.39 -12.49 0.94
N VAL A 139 -15.61 -13.50 1.36
CA VAL A 139 -14.52 -14.07 0.56
C VAL A 139 -15.06 -14.65 -0.75
N GLN A 140 -16.21 -15.30 -0.72
CA GLN A 140 -16.83 -15.90 -1.90
C GLN A 140 -17.22 -14.81 -2.91
N HIS A 141 -17.84 -13.72 -2.44
CA HIS A 141 -18.21 -12.62 -3.31
C HIS A 141 -16.97 -11.94 -3.94
N ALA A 142 -15.96 -11.62 -3.13
CA ALA A 142 -14.71 -11.03 -3.62
C ALA A 142 -14.00 -11.94 -4.63
N THR A 143 -14.00 -13.25 -4.39
CA THR A 143 -13.37 -14.24 -5.29
C THR A 143 -14.12 -14.33 -6.61
N SER A 144 -15.45 -14.44 -6.59
CA SER A 144 -16.26 -14.50 -7.81
C SER A 144 -16.13 -13.24 -8.66
N GLN A 145 -16.20 -12.06 -8.04
CA GLN A 145 -16.05 -10.76 -8.72
C GLN A 145 -14.73 -10.67 -9.50
N ILE A 146 -13.63 -11.05 -8.86
CA ILE A 146 -12.29 -10.95 -9.45
C ILE A 146 -12.06 -12.02 -10.51
N ARG A 147 -12.58 -13.23 -10.27
CA ARG A 147 -12.52 -14.32 -11.24
C ARG A 147 -13.26 -13.96 -12.52
N GLU A 148 -14.49 -13.44 -12.41
CA GLU A 148 -15.30 -13.02 -13.56
C GLU A 148 -14.64 -11.88 -14.34
N MET A 149 -14.00 -10.94 -13.66
CA MET A 149 -13.36 -9.80 -14.30
C MET A 149 -12.02 -10.14 -14.98
N TYR A 150 -11.19 -10.97 -14.33
CA TYR A 150 -9.78 -11.12 -14.73
C TYR A 150 -9.35 -12.53 -15.15
N ALA A 151 -9.99 -13.61 -14.68
CA ALA A 151 -9.45 -14.96 -14.88
C ALA A 151 -9.26 -15.30 -16.36
N ASP A 152 -10.31 -15.09 -17.16
CA ASP A 152 -10.26 -15.33 -18.60
C ASP A 152 -9.27 -14.41 -19.31
N ARG A 153 -9.21 -13.13 -18.93
CA ARG A 153 -8.34 -12.13 -19.55
C ARG A 153 -6.86 -12.44 -19.30
N VAL A 154 -6.52 -12.84 -18.07
CA VAL A 154 -5.15 -13.20 -17.68
C VAL A 154 -4.73 -14.49 -18.38
N VAL A 155 -5.55 -15.54 -18.34
CA VAL A 155 -5.20 -16.86 -18.93
C VAL A 155 -5.08 -16.79 -20.46
N LYS A 156 -5.95 -16.01 -21.13
CA LYS A 156 -5.87 -15.79 -22.59
C LYS A 156 -4.77 -14.79 -22.98
N GLY A 157 -4.21 -14.06 -22.02
CA GLY A 157 -3.19 -13.04 -22.23
C GLY A 157 -1.83 -13.60 -22.69
N GLU A 158 -1.09 -12.80 -23.45
CA GLU A 158 0.25 -13.14 -23.95
C GLU A 158 1.24 -13.36 -22.81
N ASN A 159 1.16 -12.53 -21.76
CA ASN A 159 2.04 -12.65 -20.59
C ASN A 159 1.85 -13.98 -19.85
N PHE A 160 0.67 -14.60 -19.87
CA PHE A 160 0.50 -15.92 -19.27
C PHE A 160 1.33 -16.99 -19.99
N LYS A 161 1.31 -17.00 -21.33
CA LYS A 161 2.12 -17.92 -22.14
C LYS A 161 3.61 -17.69 -21.92
N ILE A 162 4.05 -16.42 -21.96
CA ILE A 162 5.45 -16.04 -21.70
C ILE A 162 5.89 -16.51 -20.31
N GLY A 163 5.06 -16.28 -19.30
CA GLY A 163 5.35 -16.66 -17.92
C GLY A 163 5.46 -18.18 -17.74
N VAL A 164 4.53 -18.95 -18.28
CA VAL A 164 4.55 -20.43 -18.22
C VAL A 164 5.77 -20.99 -18.96
N GLU A 165 6.07 -20.49 -20.16
CA GLU A 165 7.23 -20.93 -20.91
C GLU A 165 8.55 -20.59 -20.21
N ALA A 166 8.69 -19.37 -19.70
CA ALA A 166 9.87 -18.94 -18.96
C ALA A 166 10.07 -19.76 -17.68
N PHE A 167 8.97 -20.11 -16.99
CA PHE A 167 9.00 -20.96 -15.81
C PHE A 167 9.48 -22.38 -16.13
N VAL A 168 8.94 -22.99 -17.19
CA VAL A 168 9.36 -24.34 -17.66
C VAL A 168 10.82 -24.34 -18.12
N LYS A 169 11.22 -23.33 -18.89
CA LYS A 169 12.59 -23.18 -19.43
C LYS A 169 13.60 -22.63 -18.41
N LYS A 170 13.15 -22.22 -17.22
CA LYS A 170 13.93 -21.51 -16.18
C LYS A 170 14.67 -20.28 -16.73
N THR A 171 14.07 -19.58 -17.67
CA THR A 171 14.61 -18.35 -18.26
C THR A 171 13.92 -17.12 -17.68
N LYS A 172 14.49 -15.93 -17.90
CA LYS A 172 13.84 -14.67 -17.51
C LYS A 172 12.72 -14.33 -18.51
N PRO A 173 11.48 -14.13 -18.06
CA PRO A 173 10.38 -13.74 -18.93
C PRO A 173 10.58 -12.30 -19.45
N GLN A 174 10.21 -12.08 -20.71
CA GLN A 174 10.14 -10.75 -21.31
C GLN A 174 8.69 -10.32 -21.38
N TRP A 175 8.23 -9.60 -20.36
CA TRP A 175 6.85 -9.17 -20.27
C TRP A 175 6.50 -8.12 -21.33
N VAL A 176 5.29 -8.23 -21.88
CA VAL A 176 4.69 -7.22 -22.74
C VAL A 176 3.75 -6.32 -21.94
N MET A 177 3.44 -5.14 -22.49
CA MET A 177 2.49 -4.21 -21.87
C MET A 177 1.15 -4.90 -21.59
N PRO A 178 0.54 -4.62 -20.42
CA PRO A 178 -0.71 -5.26 -20.05
C PRO A 178 -1.84 -4.86 -21.01
N LYS A 179 -2.74 -5.80 -21.28
CA LYS A 179 -3.88 -5.60 -22.21
C LYS A 179 -5.24 -5.70 -21.50
N ILE A 180 -5.25 -5.74 -20.17
CA ILE A 180 -6.43 -6.03 -19.33
C ILE A 180 -7.02 -4.83 -18.62
#